data_AF-A0A6G1IS73-F1
#
_entry.id   AF-A0A6G1IS73-F1
#
_cell.length_a   1.000
_cell.length_b   1.000
_cell.length_c   1.000
_cell.angle_alpha   90.00
_cell.angle_beta   90.00
_cell.angle_gamma   90.00
#
_symmetry.space_group_name_H-M   'P 1'
#
loop_
_entity.id
_entity.type
_entity.pdbx_description
1 polymer ?
#
loop_
_entity_poly.entity_id
_entity_poly.type
_entity_poly.pdbx_seq_one_letter_code
_entity_poly.pdbx_strand_id
1 'polypeptide(L)'
;MSGPDGLHQNICSLSGPGTMRDQINEGTITGHLSPELQYACRYWVSHLEESQQTIADGDATHLFLQKHFLHWFEAMSLIRESSQCVYLLNRLQTLAISSASIVSRFLLDAKRFVLRFQPIVADAPLQLYHSALTFAPERSLVRQAFEKQAPQDIKIASKREIDWDACRSTLEGHSG
;
A
#
# COMPACT_ATOMS: atom_id res chain seq x y z
N MET A 1 7.70 13.42 -4.60
CA MET A 1 6.99 12.45 -3.72
C MET A 1 7.79 12.07 -2.48
N SER A 2 9.13 11.97 -2.50
CA SER A 2 9.96 11.61 -1.32
C SER A 2 10.61 12.80 -0.58
N GLY A 3 10.12 14.02 -0.80
CA GLY A 3 10.62 15.23 -0.12
C GLY A 3 10.12 15.37 1.33
N PRO A 4 10.48 16.46 2.03
CA PRO A 4 10.08 16.72 3.43
C PRO A 4 8.56 16.70 3.63
N ASP A 5 7.82 17.34 2.73
CA ASP A 5 6.34 17.36 2.70
C ASP A 5 5.76 16.26 1.80
N GLY A 6 6.55 15.19 1.59
CA GLY A 6 6.22 14.07 0.72
C GLY A 6 5.42 12.98 1.41
N LEU A 7 5.39 11.81 0.78
CA LEU A 7 4.75 10.61 1.31
C LEU A 7 5.43 10.12 2.60
N HIS A 8 4.67 10.04 3.68
CA HIS A 8 5.06 9.49 4.97
C HIS A 8 3.86 8.86 5.67
N GLN A 9 4.11 8.06 6.71
CA GLN A 9 3.08 7.39 7.48
C GLN A 9 2.23 8.41 8.23
N ASN A 10 0.91 8.22 8.21
CA ASN A 10 -0.06 9.12 8.83
C ASN A 10 0.03 10.55 8.28
N ILE A 11 0.00 10.68 6.96
CA ILE A 11 0.23 11.95 6.26
C ILE A 11 -0.75 13.05 6.69
N CYS A 12 -1.99 12.68 7.04
CA CYS A 12 -3.01 13.62 7.50
C CYS A 12 -3.04 13.82 9.03
N SER A 13 -2.04 13.33 9.77
CA SER A 13 -1.98 13.43 11.24
C SER A 13 -3.28 13.01 11.95
N LEU A 14 -3.85 11.89 11.50
CA LEU A 14 -5.10 11.36 12.02
C LEU A 14 -4.93 10.86 13.46
N SER A 15 -6.04 10.86 14.21
CA SER A 15 -6.04 10.55 15.64
C SER A 15 -5.73 9.08 15.96
N GLY A 16 -5.98 8.15 15.03
CA GLY A 16 -5.59 6.76 15.23
C GLY A 16 -6.07 5.79 14.15
N PRO A 17 -5.77 4.49 14.31
CA PRO A 17 -6.11 3.45 13.33
C PRO A 17 -7.61 3.28 13.07
N GLY A 18 -8.46 3.72 14.00
CA GLY A 18 -9.92 3.64 13.86
C GLY A 18 -10.56 4.84 13.14
N THR A 19 -9.79 5.85 12.74
CA THR A 19 -10.34 7.03 12.04
C THR A 19 -10.89 6.62 10.68
N MET A 20 -12.20 6.75 10.50
CA MET A 20 -12.86 6.38 9.24
C MET A 20 -12.60 7.46 8.18
N ARG A 21 -12.37 7.07 6.94
CA ARG A 21 -12.13 7.97 5.81
C ARG A 21 -13.29 8.96 5.63
N ASP A 22 -14.53 8.52 5.86
CA ASP A 22 -15.73 9.36 5.77
C ASP A 22 -15.82 10.43 6.87
N GLN A 23 -15.07 10.27 7.97
CA GLN A 23 -15.00 11.26 9.05
C GLN A 23 -13.90 12.31 8.81
N ILE A 24 -13.02 12.08 7.82
CA ILE A 24 -11.93 13.01 7.49
C ILE A 24 -12.46 14.04 6.50
N ASN A 25 -12.47 15.30 6.92
CA ASN A 25 -12.88 16.40 6.06
C ASN A 25 -11.83 16.67 4.96
N GLU A 26 -12.30 17.12 3.80
CA GLU A 26 -11.43 17.39 2.64
C GLU A 26 -10.38 18.48 2.93
N GLY A 27 -10.68 19.45 3.79
CA GLY A 27 -9.73 20.50 4.20
C GLY A 27 -8.49 19.94 4.88
N THR A 28 -8.66 18.96 5.78
CA THR A 28 -7.55 18.22 6.42
C THR A 28 -6.72 17.50 5.38
N ILE A 29 -7.35 16.89 4.38
CA ILE A 29 -6.63 16.16 3.33
C ILE A 29 -5.86 17.14 2.46
N THR A 30 -6.48 18.19 1.93
CA THR A 30 -5.78 19.17 1.09
C THR A 30 -4.71 19.95 1.83
N GLY A 31 -4.84 20.11 3.15
CA GLY A 31 -3.86 20.77 4.00
C GLY A 31 -2.58 19.97 4.21
N HIS A 32 -2.63 18.64 4.09
CA HIS A 32 -1.46 17.76 4.29
C HIS A 32 -1.01 17.05 3.00
N LEU A 33 -1.97 16.75 2.12
CA LEU A 33 -1.78 16.11 0.83
C LEU A 33 -2.12 17.16 -0.24
N SER A 34 -1.10 17.94 -0.61
CA SER A 34 -1.25 19.05 -1.56
C SER A 34 -1.82 18.59 -2.92
N PRO A 35 -2.44 19.47 -3.71
CA PRO A 35 -2.95 19.13 -5.04
C PRO A 35 -1.88 18.49 -5.95
N GLU A 36 -0.63 18.94 -5.85
CA GLU A 36 0.50 18.41 -6.62
C GLU A 36 0.88 17.00 -6.17
N LEU A 37 0.89 16.75 -4.85
CA LEU A 37 1.19 15.41 -4.32
C LEU A 37 0.05 14.43 -4.64
N GLN A 38 -1.20 14.89 -4.57
CA GLN A 38 -2.37 14.16 -5.02
C GLN A 38 -2.27 13.78 -6.49
N TYR A 39 -1.93 14.74 -7.36
CA TYR A 39 -1.69 14.49 -8.77
C TYR A 39 -0.57 13.46 -8.97
N ALA A 40 0.56 13.63 -8.28
CA ALA A 40 1.66 12.68 -8.36
C ALA A 40 1.24 11.26 -7.94
N CYS A 41 0.47 11.11 -6.85
CA CYS A 41 -0.02 9.79 -6.40
C CYS A 41 -0.87 9.08 -7.47
N ARG A 42 -1.69 9.82 -8.22
CA ARG A 42 -2.56 9.29 -9.28
C ARG A 42 -1.81 8.90 -10.54
N TYR A 43 -0.86 9.74 -10.95
CA TYR A 43 -0.34 9.71 -12.32
C TYR A 43 1.11 9.26 -12.45
N TRP A 44 1.88 9.08 -11.36
CA TRP A 44 3.31 8.72 -11.48
C TRP A 44 3.54 7.42 -12.25
N VAL A 45 2.65 6.42 -12.11
CA VAL A 45 2.73 5.17 -12.89
C VAL A 45 2.47 5.41 -14.36
N SER A 46 1.51 6.28 -14.70
CA SER A 46 1.25 6.65 -16.11
C SER A 46 2.45 7.37 -16.72
N HIS A 47 3.04 8.33 -16.00
CA HIS A 47 4.23 9.03 -16.46
C HIS A 47 5.42 8.08 -16.65
N LEU A 48 5.58 7.08 -15.79
CA LEU A 48 6.63 6.07 -15.95
C LEU A 48 6.40 5.15 -17.15
N GLU A 49 5.14 4.79 -17.43
CA GLU A 49 4.78 3.98 -18.59
C GLU A 49 4.99 4.76 -19.90
N GLU A 50 4.59 6.03 -19.93
CA GLU A 50 4.76 6.94 -21.06
C GLU A 50 6.23 7.30 -21.33
N SER A 51 7.07 7.31 -20.30
CA SER A 51 8.52 7.54 -20.46
C SER A 51 9.26 6.35 -21.07
N GLN A 52 8.57 5.22 -21.30
CA GLN A 52 9.14 3.97 -21.84
C GLN A 52 10.31 3.43 -21.01
N GLN A 53 10.34 3.76 -19.71
CA GLN A 53 11.35 3.27 -18.79
C GLN A 53 10.94 1.92 -18.22
N THR A 54 11.90 1.00 -18.19
CA THR A 54 11.75 -0.29 -17.50
C THR A 54 12.21 -0.20 -16.06
N ILE A 55 11.63 -1.02 -15.18
CA ILE A 55 11.99 -1.08 -13.76
C ILE A 55 13.00 -2.22 -13.53
N ALA A 56 14.15 -1.87 -12.99
CA ALA A 56 15.25 -2.77 -12.64
C ALA A 56 15.38 -2.93 -11.12
N ASP A 57 16.01 -4.04 -10.71
CA ASP A 57 16.33 -4.24 -9.29
C ASP A 57 17.31 -3.19 -8.80
N GLY A 58 16.84 -2.36 -7.86
CA GLY A 58 17.66 -1.36 -7.17
C GLY A 58 17.64 0.01 -7.83
N ASP A 59 16.84 0.19 -8.87
CA ASP A 59 16.61 1.51 -9.46
C ASP A 59 15.75 2.41 -8.55
N ALA A 60 15.57 3.66 -8.98
CA ALA A 60 14.81 4.65 -8.23
C ALA A 60 13.36 4.22 -7.97
N THR A 61 12.71 3.53 -8.91
CA THR A 61 11.32 3.07 -8.75
C THR A 61 11.23 1.89 -7.78
N HIS A 62 12.14 0.92 -7.87
CA HIS A 62 12.21 -0.19 -6.91
C HIS A 62 12.47 0.32 -5.50
N LEU A 63 13.43 1.23 -5.32
CA LEU A 63 13.73 1.84 -4.02
C LEU A 63 12.55 2.69 -3.51
N PHE A 64 11.88 3.41 -4.40
CA PHE A 64 10.66 4.15 -4.06
C PHE A 64 9.56 3.21 -3.55
N LEU A 65 9.32 2.10 -4.24
CA LEU A 65 8.31 1.11 -3.83
C LEU A 65 8.65 0.50 -2.47
N GLN A 66 9.89 0.06 -2.26
CA GLN A 66 10.32 -0.51 -0.98
C GLN A 66 10.19 0.48 0.20
N LYS A 67 10.35 1.77 -0.07
CA LYS A 67 10.28 2.82 0.97
C LYS A 67 8.90 3.43 1.14
N HIS A 68 8.12 3.55 0.08
CA HIS A 68 6.91 4.37 0.03
C HIS A 68 5.65 3.69 -0.47
N PHE A 69 5.67 2.39 -0.78
CA PHE A 69 4.47 1.67 -1.20
C PHE A 69 3.29 1.83 -0.22
N LEU A 70 3.49 1.63 1.09
CA LEU A 70 2.39 1.81 2.06
C LEU A 70 1.95 3.28 2.17
N HIS A 71 2.88 4.22 2.19
CA HIS A 71 2.55 5.65 2.23
C HIS A 71 1.74 6.09 1.00
N TRP A 72 2.09 5.57 -0.18
CA TRP A 72 1.34 5.79 -1.40
C TRP A 72 -0.05 5.15 -1.30
N PHE A 73 -0.17 3.94 -0.76
CA PHE A 73 -1.48 3.29 -0.60
C PHE A 73 -2.37 4.00 0.42
N GLU A 74 -1.80 4.52 1.51
CA GLU A 74 -2.49 5.41 2.46
C GLU A 74 -3.02 6.65 1.73
N ALA A 75 -2.17 7.34 0.96
CA ALA A 75 -2.57 8.52 0.20
C ALA A 75 -3.67 8.21 -0.83
N MET A 76 -3.56 7.07 -1.54
CA MET A 76 -4.60 6.61 -2.47
C MET A 76 -5.92 6.35 -1.74
N SER A 77 -5.90 5.80 -0.52
CA SER A 77 -7.12 5.67 0.29
C SER A 77 -7.69 7.02 0.73
N LEU A 78 -6.83 7.93 1.18
CA LEU A 78 -7.23 9.28 1.57
C LEU A 78 -7.86 10.06 0.41
N ILE A 79 -7.46 9.83 -0.84
CA ILE A 79 -8.11 10.46 -2.00
C ILE A 79 -9.24 9.62 -2.62
N ARG A 80 -9.67 8.54 -1.95
CA ARG A 80 -10.74 7.61 -2.36
C ARG A 80 -10.47 6.85 -3.66
N GLU A 81 -9.20 6.58 -3.95
CA GLU A 81 -8.73 5.88 -5.14
C GLU A 81 -7.96 4.59 -4.84
N SER A 82 -8.08 4.05 -3.63
CA SER A 82 -7.44 2.78 -3.25
C SER A 82 -7.84 1.60 -4.15
N SER A 83 -9.01 1.64 -4.77
CA SER A 83 -9.46 0.64 -5.75
C SER A 83 -8.63 0.63 -7.04
N GLN A 84 -7.98 1.74 -7.39
CA GLN A 84 -7.11 1.85 -8.57
C GLN A 84 -5.73 1.21 -8.34
N CYS A 85 -5.32 0.99 -7.08
CA CYS A 85 -3.97 0.50 -6.78
C CYS A 85 -3.65 -0.84 -7.43
N VAL A 86 -4.61 -1.77 -7.51
CA VAL A 86 -4.39 -3.07 -8.19
C VAL A 86 -4.12 -2.88 -9.68
N TYR A 87 -4.87 -1.98 -10.33
CA TYR A 87 -4.68 -1.66 -11.74
C TYR A 87 -3.30 -1.03 -11.98
N LEU A 88 -2.90 -0.07 -11.15
CA LEU A 88 -1.59 0.59 -11.24
C LEU A 88 -0.42 -0.38 -10.96
N LEU A 89 -0.58 -1.30 -10.01
CA LEU A 89 0.42 -2.35 -9.76
C LEU A 89 0.56 -3.32 -10.93
N ASN A 90 -0.54 -3.66 -11.63
CA ASN A 90 -0.45 -4.47 -12.84
C ASN A 90 0.34 -3.77 -13.96
N ARG A 91 0.22 -2.44 -14.09
CA ARG A 91 1.02 -1.66 -15.04
C ARG A 91 2.49 -1.61 -14.65
N LEU A 92 2.81 -1.39 -13.38
CA LEU A 92 4.20 -1.49 -12.92
C LEU A 92 4.80 -2.87 -13.18
N GLN A 93 3.99 -3.92 -13.08
CA GLN A 93 4.43 -5.29 -13.34
C GLN A 93 4.83 -5.51 -14.81
N THR A 94 4.18 -4.85 -15.77
CA THR A 94 4.56 -4.95 -17.21
C THR A 94 5.86 -4.22 -17.51
N LEU A 95 6.24 -3.24 -16.69
CA LEU A 95 7.47 -2.47 -16.84
C LEU A 95 8.69 -3.15 -16.20
N ALA A 96 8.52 -4.20 -15.38
CA ALA A 96 9.63 -4.92 -14.77
C ALA A 96 10.45 -5.68 -15.84
N ILE A 97 11.78 -5.48 -15.85
CA ILE A 97 12.69 -6.06 -16.87
C ILE A 97 12.62 -7.59 -16.93
N SER A 98 12.37 -8.24 -15.80
CA SER A 98 12.33 -9.70 -15.70
C SER A 98 11.24 -10.13 -14.73
N SER A 99 10.48 -11.16 -15.09
CA SER A 99 9.49 -11.76 -14.19
C SER A 99 10.12 -12.38 -12.94
N ALA A 100 11.40 -12.76 -13.01
CA ALA A 100 12.17 -13.33 -11.90
C ALA A 100 12.84 -12.29 -11.00
N SER A 101 12.77 -10.99 -11.35
CA SER A 101 13.44 -9.92 -10.59
C SER A 101 12.87 -9.76 -9.17
N ILE A 102 13.65 -9.13 -8.29
CA ILE A 102 13.21 -8.80 -6.93
C ILE A 102 12.01 -7.85 -6.99
N VAL A 103 12.07 -6.83 -7.84
CA VAL A 103 10.98 -5.86 -7.99
C VAL A 103 9.69 -6.50 -8.53
N SER A 104 9.80 -7.47 -9.46
CA SER A 104 8.64 -8.23 -9.95
C SER A 104 7.96 -9.02 -8.83
N ARG A 105 8.75 -9.70 -7.98
CA ARG A 105 8.22 -10.42 -6.82
C ARG A 105 7.58 -9.48 -5.80
N PHE A 106 8.20 -8.32 -5.56
CA PHE A 106 7.64 -7.30 -4.67
C PHE A 106 6.30 -6.77 -5.19
N LEU A 107 6.19 -6.46 -6.49
CA LEU A 107 4.95 -5.99 -7.11
C LEU A 107 3.83 -7.03 -7.05
N LEU A 108 4.15 -8.31 -7.24
CA LEU A 108 3.20 -9.41 -7.06
C LEU A 108 2.71 -9.53 -5.62
N ASP A 109 3.62 -9.43 -4.65
CA ASP A 109 3.29 -9.42 -3.21
C ASP A 109 2.42 -8.21 -2.85
N ALA A 110 2.79 -7.03 -3.32
CA ALA A 110 2.05 -5.79 -3.15
C ALA A 110 0.63 -5.87 -3.72
N LYS A 111 0.46 -6.50 -4.89
CA LYS A 111 -0.87 -6.74 -5.46
C LYS A 111 -1.73 -7.62 -4.56
N ARG A 112 -1.18 -8.71 -4.02
CA ARG A 112 -1.90 -9.59 -3.06
C ARG A 112 -2.25 -8.84 -1.79
N PHE A 113 -1.31 -8.05 -1.29
CA PHE A 113 -1.49 -7.20 -0.12
C PHE A 113 -2.64 -6.20 -0.30
N VAL A 114 -2.66 -5.44 -1.41
CA VAL A 114 -3.77 -4.53 -1.73
C VAL A 114 -5.07 -5.31 -1.84
N LEU A 115 -5.12 -6.40 -2.60
CA LEU A 115 -6.36 -7.17 -2.78
C LEU A 115 -6.96 -7.64 -1.44
N ARG A 116 -6.15 -8.09 -0.49
CA ARG A 116 -6.65 -8.56 0.82
C ARG A 116 -7.14 -7.43 1.70
N PHE A 117 -6.41 -6.32 1.74
CA PHE A 117 -6.62 -5.28 2.75
C PHE A 117 -7.31 -4.01 2.24
N GLN A 118 -7.54 -3.89 0.93
CA GLN A 118 -8.16 -2.70 0.33
C GLN A 118 -9.51 -2.32 0.97
N PRO A 119 -10.44 -3.23 1.28
CA PRO A 119 -11.71 -2.84 1.90
C PRO A 119 -11.50 -2.12 3.25
N ILE A 120 -10.67 -2.71 4.13
CA ILE A 120 -10.37 -2.13 5.45
C ILE A 120 -9.62 -0.81 5.31
N VAL A 121 -8.66 -0.74 4.38
CA VAL A 121 -7.85 0.46 4.15
C VAL A 121 -8.67 1.59 3.54
N ALA A 122 -9.66 1.28 2.68
CA ALA A 122 -10.59 2.25 2.12
C ALA A 122 -11.44 2.91 3.21
N ASP A 123 -11.91 2.11 4.17
CA ASP A 123 -12.73 2.60 5.28
C ASP A 123 -11.90 3.30 6.34
N ALA A 124 -10.71 2.78 6.69
CA ALA A 124 -9.86 3.33 7.73
C ALA A 124 -8.37 3.30 7.29
N PRO A 125 -7.85 4.39 6.70
CA PRO A 125 -6.53 4.42 6.05
C PRO A 125 -5.37 3.94 6.94
N LEU A 126 -5.39 4.26 8.24
CA LEU A 126 -4.33 3.89 9.18
C LEU A 126 -4.36 2.42 9.65
N GLN A 127 -5.43 1.67 9.34
CA GLN A 127 -5.42 0.21 9.53
C GLN A 127 -4.36 -0.49 8.69
N LEU A 128 -3.85 0.19 7.65
CA LEU A 128 -2.75 -0.26 6.83
C LEU A 128 -1.51 -0.64 7.65
N TYR A 129 -1.15 0.18 8.63
CA TYR A 129 0.03 -0.05 9.48
C TYR A 129 -0.24 -1.01 10.63
N HIS A 130 -1.51 -1.20 10.97
CA HIS A 130 -1.95 -2.02 12.09
C HIS A 130 -2.39 -3.39 11.57
N SER A 131 -3.68 -3.55 11.26
CA SER A 131 -4.24 -4.82 10.82
C SER A 131 -3.55 -5.37 9.58
N ALA A 132 -3.33 -4.57 8.54
CA ALA A 132 -2.80 -5.10 7.29
C ALA A 132 -1.36 -5.64 7.43
N LEU A 133 -0.46 -4.89 8.09
CA LEU A 133 0.90 -5.39 8.37
C LEU A 133 0.93 -6.54 9.39
N THR A 134 0.04 -6.51 10.37
CA THR A 134 0.01 -7.52 11.44
C THR A 134 -0.48 -8.88 10.93
N PHE A 135 -1.46 -8.87 10.02
CA PHE A 135 -2.06 -10.07 9.45
C PHE A 135 -1.53 -10.43 8.05
N ALA A 136 -0.60 -9.67 7.50
CA ALA A 136 0.12 -10.08 6.30
C ALA A 136 0.99 -11.32 6.60
N PRO A 137 1.12 -12.27 5.65
CA PRO A 137 1.94 -13.46 5.85
C PRO A 137 3.39 -13.15 6.20
N GLU A 138 4.06 -14.05 6.92
CA GLU A 138 5.42 -13.80 7.40
C GLU A 138 6.43 -13.56 6.27
N ARG A 139 6.25 -14.25 5.14
CA ARG A 139 7.07 -14.12 3.93
C ARG A 139 6.64 -12.99 2.99
N SER A 140 5.63 -12.20 3.34
CA SER A 140 5.26 -11.04 2.52
C SER A 140 6.41 -10.05 2.44
N LEU A 141 6.83 -9.73 1.22
CA LEU A 141 7.90 -8.77 0.95
C LEU A 141 7.50 -7.36 1.36
N VAL A 142 6.22 -6.99 1.21
CA VAL A 142 5.68 -5.75 1.76
C VAL A 142 5.81 -5.74 3.28
N ARG A 143 5.38 -6.80 3.97
CA ARG A 143 5.51 -6.85 5.43
C ARG A 143 6.95 -6.67 5.89
N GLN A 144 7.89 -7.37 5.25
CA GLN A 144 9.32 -7.29 5.58
C GLN A 144 9.89 -5.90 5.31
N ALA A 145 9.53 -5.26 4.19
CA ALA A 145 9.99 -3.91 3.85
C ALA A 145 9.51 -2.85 4.86
N PHE A 146 8.34 -3.07 5.46
CA PHE A 146 7.67 -2.10 6.34
C PHE A 146 7.55 -2.55 7.80
N GLU A 147 8.34 -3.54 8.23
CA GLU A 147 8.26 -4.14 9.58
C GLU A 147 8.38 -3.08 10.69
N LYS A 148 9.26 -2.09 10.50
CA LYS A 148 9.49 -1.02 11.48
C LYS A 148 8.32 -0.04 11.63
N GLN A 149 7.37 -0.04 10.69
CA GLN A 149 6.18 0.82 10.72
C GLN A 149 4.98 0.14 11.39
N ALA A 150 5.06 -1.17 11.62
CA ALA A 150 4.05 -1.90 12.37
C ALA A 150 4.17 -1.61 13.87
N PRO A 151 3.06 -1.68 14.64
CA PRO A 151 3.09 -1.63 16.09
C PRO A 151 4.02 -2.71 16.65
N GLN A 152 5.05 -2.30 17.41
CA GLN A 152 6.04 -3.24 17.95
C GLN A 152 5.46 -4.17 19.03
N ASP A 153 4.34 -3.77 19.64
CA ASP A 153 3.77 -4.43 20.82
C ASP A 153 2.85 -5.61 20.48
N ILE A 154 2.46 -5.78 19.21
CA ILE A 154 1.51 -6.81 18.80
C ILE A 154 2.26 -8.05 18.27
N LYS A 155 2.89 -8.79 19.19
CA LYS A 155 3.27 -10.18 18.94
C LYS A 155 2.02 -11.05 19.07
N ILE A 156 1.25 -11.18 17.98
CA ILE A 156 0.11 -12.10 17.98
C ILE A 156 0.65 -13.52 18.20
N ALA A 157 0.20 -14.15 19.28
CA ALA A 157 0.54 -15.52 19.67
C ALA A 157 -0.17 -16.61 18.83
N SER A 158 -0.96 -16.21 17.83
CA SER A 158 -1.65 -17.12 16.91
C SER A 158 -0.74 -17.54 15.77
N LYS A 159 -0.98 -18.72 15.20
CA LYS A 159 -0.36 -19.17 13.95
C LYS A 159 -0.63 -18.12 12.86
N ARG A 160 0.39 -17.33 12.52
CA ARG A 160 0.36 -16.45 11.35
C ARG A 160 0.55 -17.29 10.09
N GLU A 161 -0.11 -16.88 9.01
CA GLU A 161 0.15 -17.48 7.69
C GLU A 161 1.63 -17.26 7.31
N ILE A 162 2.28 -18.31 6.81
CA ILE A 162 3.70 -18.22 6.41
C ILE A 162 3.81 -17.57 5.03
N ASP A 163 2.90 -17.92 4.11
CA ASP A 163 2.82 -17.39 2.74
C ASP A 163 1.37 -17.00 2.45
N TRP A 164 1.14 -16.30 1.34
CA TRP A 164 -0.22 -16.06 0.87
C TRP A 164 -0.85 -17.40 0.49
N ASP A 165 -1.78 -17.89 1.31
CA ASP A 165 -2.50 -19.12 0.99
C ASP A 165 -3.21 -18.99 -0.37
N ALA A 166 -3.19 -20.06 -1.16
CA ALA A 166 -3.85 -20.11 -2.47
C ALA A 166 -5.39 -20.02 -2.38
N CYS A 167 -5.96 -20.05 -1.17
CA CYS A 167 -7.40 -20.04 -0.95
C CYS A 167 -7.95 -18.62 -0.79
N ARG A 168 -8.57 -18.17 -1.89
CA ARG A 168 -9.60 -17.13 -1.96
C ARG A 168 -10.51 -17.13 -0.73
N SER A 169 -10.72 -15.94 -0.17
CA SER A 169 -11.90 -15.51 0.57
C SER A 169 -12.94 -16.59 0.91
N THR A 170 -12.76 -17.29 2.03
CA THR A 170 -13.89 -17.87 2.75
C THR A 170 -14.44 -16.77 3.67
N LEU A 171 -15.34 -15.95 3.13
CA LEU A 171 -16.31 -15.26 3.97
C LEU A 171 -17.28 -16.34 4.45
N GLU A 172 -17.11 -16.80 5.69
CA GLU A 172 -18.13 -17.61 6.35
C GLU A 172 -19.38 -16.73 6.52
N GLY A 173 -20.42 -17.08 5.75
CA GLY A 173 -21.72 -16.44 5.83
C GLY A 173 -22.33 -16.63 7.21
N HIS A 174 -22.72 -15.52 7.84
CA HIS A 174 -23.61 -15.54 9.00
C HIS A 174 -24.96 -16.09 8.55
N SER A 175 -25.28 -17.32 8.94
CA SER A 175 -26.65 -17.81 8.91
C SER A 175 -27.35 -17.28 10.16
N GLY A 176 -28.34 -16.42 9.95
CA GLY A 176 -29.37 -16.12 10.95
C GLY A 176 -30.40 -17.23 11.05
#